data_AF-A0A226CY34-F1
#
_entry.id   AF-A0A226CY34-F1
#
_cell.length_a   1.000
_cell.length_b   1.000
_cell.length_c   1.000
_cell.angle_alpha   90.00
_cell.angle_beta   90.00
_cell.angle_gamma   90.00
#
_symmetry.space_group_name_H-M   'P 1'
#
loop_
_entity.id
_entity.type
_entity.pdbx_description
1 polymer ?
#
loop_
_entity_poly.entity_id
_entity_poly.type
_entity_poly.pdbx_seq_one_letter_code
_entity_poly.pdbx_strand_id
1 'polypeptide(L)'
;MKATQGAKYVDPTFLRNWNEAQKYEISRSAYHFFTTFDPPQSQASNIATTLKKVNFQPGYNGLVIDVEGDSCLVEVDTMSRNVLSLITLLEEMYNFPVFIYTRANYWNACINTTWNNVWLKRPLWVAYYSDTAKQPVLPKPWSSSGTWVLWQYSQTCRMPGIKGNVDLSYLNPNLTDMSQFGKNVAVKSTSSNLFQPANIYLLINLLNSMYKTLIIM
;
A
#
# COMPACT_ATOMS: atom_id res chain seq x y z
N MET A 1 7.02 1.52 3.54
CA MET A 1 8.32 2.22 3.53
C MET A 1 8.38 3.14 2.35
N LYS A 2 8.51 4.46 2.59
CA LYS A 2 8.72 5.42 1.50
C LYS A 2 10.00 5.04 0.77
N ALA A 3 9.91 4.81 -0.54
CA ALA A 3 11.08 4.55 -1.37
C ALA A 3 11.45 5.79 -2.17
N THR A 4 10.46 6.37 -2.85
CA THR A 4 10.68 7.43 -3.83
C THR A 4 9.51 8.41 -3.89
N GLN A 5 9.75 9.57 -4.48
CA GLN A 5 8.73 10.56 -4.80
C GLN A 5 9.07 11.21 -6.14
N GLY A 6 8.09 11.27 -7.03
CA GLY A 6 8.27 11.85 -8.36
C GLY A 6 9.47 11.29 -9.13
N ALA A 7 10.00 12.08 -10.05
CA ALA A 7 11.00 11.63 -11.00
C ALA A 7 12.40 11.43 -10.38
N LYS A 8 12.70 12.02 -9.22
CA LYS A 8 14.10 12.13 -8.73
C LYS A 8 14.30 11.90 -7.24
N TYR A 9 13.29 12.14 -6.39
CA TYR A 9 13.50 12.02 -4.95
C TYR A 9 13.54 10.55 -4.54
N VAL A 10 14.55 10.20 -3.75
CA VAL A 10 14.71 8.90 -3.08
C VAL A 10 14.72 9.18 -1.59
N ASP A 11 13.92 8.45 -0.83
CA ASP A 11 13.90 8.62 0.61
C ASP A 11 15.27 8.22 1.22
N PRO A 12 15.94 9.12 1.96
CA PRO A 12 17.29 8.86 2.46
C PRO A 12 17.33 7.75 3.52
N THR A 13 16.18 7.40 4.11
CA THR A 13 16.08 6.34 5.12
C THR A 13 15.67 4.99 4.53
N PHE A 14 15.20 4.94 3.28
CA PHE A 14 14.66 3.74 2.64
C PHE A 14 15.61 2.54 2.73
N LEU A 15 16.86 2.70 2.27
CA LEU A 15 17.82 1.59 2.21
C LEU A 15 18.09 1.01 3.61
N ARG A 16 18.32 1.89 4.59
CA ARG A 16 18.55 1.48 5.99
C ARG A 16 17.33 0.75 6.55
N ASN A 17 16.15 1.37 6.45
CA ASN A 17 14.91 0.82 7.01
C ASN A 17 14.54 -0.52 6.36
N TRP A 18 14.73 -0.64 5.04
CA TRP A 18 14.47 -1.88 4.31
C TRP A 18 15.36 -3.02 4.78
N ASN A 19 16.66 -2.77 4.92
CA ASN A 19 17.63 -3.78 5.32
C ASN A 19 17.47 -4.18 6.80
N GLU A 20 17.22 -3.22 7.69
CA GLU A 20 16.94 -3.52 9.09
C GLU A 20 15.62 -4.30 9.23
N ALA A 21 14.57 -3.94 8.49
CA ALA A 21 13.33 -4.72 8.48
C ALA A 21 13.57 -6.16 7.99
N GLN A 22 14.37 -6.37 6.94
CA GLN A 22 14.73 -7.73 6.50
C GLN A 22 15.49 -8.51 7.58
N LYS A 23 16.45 -7.87 8.26
CA LYS A 23 17.26 -8.50 9.32
C LYS A 23 16.42 -8.97 10.51
N TYR A 24 15.35 -8.26 10.83
CA TYR A 24 14.41 -8.62 11.88
C TYR A 24 13.17 -9.37 11.35
N GLU A 25 13.21 -9.86 10.11
CA GLU A 25 12.14 -10.64 9.46
C GLU A 25 10.78 -9.91 9.42
N ILE A 26 10.82 -8.58 9.42
CA ILE A 26 9.63 -7.75 9.29
C ILE A 26 9.22 -7.72 7.81
N SER A 27 8.00 -8.19 7.54
CA SER A 27 7.37 -8.05 6.22
C SER A 27 7.33 -6.58 5.81
N ARG A 28 7.73 -6.29 4.57
CA ARG A 28 7.94 -4.91 4.11
C ARG A 28 7.54 -4.72 2.66
N SER A 29 7.03 -3.51 2.40
CA SER A 29 6.59 -3.04 1.09
C SER A 29 7.12 -1.63 0.87
N ALA A 30 7.40 -1.31 -0.40
CA ALA A 30 7.83 0.00 -0.82
C ALA A 30 6.63 0.81 -1.31
N TYR A 31 6.62 2.12 -1.03
CA TYR A 31 5.67 3.03 -1.66
C TYR A 31 6.39 4.17 -2.39
N HIS A 32 5.72 4.66 -3.43
CA HIS A 32 6.13 5.81 -4.23
C HIS A 32 5.05 6.89 -4.12
N PHE A 33 5.45 8.09 -3.70
CA PHE A 33 4.56 9.25 -3.73
C PHE A 33 4.48 9.80 -5.15
N PHE A 34 3.30 9.65 -5.77
CA PHE A 34 3.06 10.13 -7.13
C PHE A 34 3.07 11.65 -7.18
N THR A 35 3.72 12.22 -8.20
CA THR A 35 3.68 13.66 -8.45
C THR A 35 3.09 13.96 -9.82
N THR A 36 2.17 14.93 -9.87
CA THR A 36 1.33 15.16 -11.05
C THR A 36 2.09 15.63 -12.28
N PHE A 37 3.14 16.43 -12.10
CA PHE A 37 3.85 17.08 -13.20
C PHE A 37 5.08 16.31 -13.69
N ASP A 38 5.50 15.25 -12.98
CA ASP A 38 6.60 14.42 -13.43
C ASP A 38 6.10 13.35 -14.42
N PRO A 39 6.82 13.09 -15.53
CA PRO A 39 6.43 12.05 -16.47
C PRO A 39 6.35 10.66 -15.82
N PRO A 40 5.30 9.86 -16.09
CA PRO A 40 5.16 8.50 -15.55
C PRO A 40 6.40 7.62 -15.76
N GLN A 41 7.04 7.72 -16.92
CA GLN A 41 8.26 6.96 -17.26
C GLN A 41 9.44 7.34 -16.36
N SER A 42 9.57 8.62 -16.01
CA SER A 42 10.63 9.10 -15.13
C SER A 42 10.38 8.64 -13.69
N GLN A 43 9.12 8.67 -13.24
CA GLN A 43 8.71 8.14 -11.94
C GLN A 43 8.97 6.61 -11.87
N ALA A 44 8.58 5.85 -12.91
CA ALA A 44 8.86 4.42 -13.01
C ALA A 44 10.37 4.12 -12.97
N SER A 45 11.17 4.92 -13.66
CA SER A 45 12.64 4.77 -13.67
C SER A 45 13.26 5.02 -12.29
N ASN A 46 12.76 6.01 -11.55
CA ASN A 46 13.18 6.30 -10.18
C ASN A 46 12.86 5.12 -9.22
N ILE A 47 11.63 4.61 -9.31
CA ILE A 47 11.18 3.43 -8.55
C ILE A 47 12.10 2.24 -8.86
N ALA A 48 12.25 1.90 -10.14
CA ALA A 48 13.02 0.74 -10.58
C ALA A 48 14.48 0.79 -10.12
N THR A 49 15.11 1.96 -10.28
CA THR A 49 16.50 2.18 -9.83
C THR A 49 16.65 2.01 -8.33
N THR A 50 15.66 2.47 -7.56
CA THR A 50 15.68 2.37 -6.09
C THR A 50 15.42 0.94 -5.62
N LEU A 51 14.42 0.26 -6.19
CA LEU A 51 14.07 -1.12 -5.82
C LEU A 51 15.16 -2.13 -6.19
N LYS A 52 15.93 -1.87 -7.26
CA LYS A 52 17.09 -2.70 -7.62
C LYS A 52 18.15 -2.73 -6.52
N LYS A 53 18.35 -1.65 -5.76
CA LYS A 53 19.37 -1.56 -4.68
C LYS A 53 19.08 -2.48 -3.50
N VAL A 54 17.85 -2.96 -3.38
CA VAL A 54 17.37 -3.75 -2.24
C VAL A 54 16.92 -5.16 -2.62
N ASN A 55 17.27 -5.62 -3.84
CA ASN A 55 16.86 -6.91 -4.39
C ASN A 55 15.35 -7.15 -4.21
N PHE A 56 14.52 -6.17 -4.57
CA PHE A 56 13.07 -6.23 -4.43
C PHE A 56 12.51 -7.53 -5.06
N GLN A 57 11.65 -8.23 -4.31
CA GLN A 57 11.05 -9.49 -4.72
C GLN A 57 9.53 -9.32 -4.86
N PRO A 58 8.99 -9.13 -6.07
CA PRO A 58 7.54 -9.00 -6.27
C PRO A 58 6.78 -10.20 -5.69
N GLY A 59 5.65 -9.93 -5.03
CA GLY A 59 4.82 -10.96 -4.37
C GLY A 59 5.27 -11.37 -2.97
N TYR A 60 6.57 -11.23 -2.66
CA TYR A 60 7.02 -11.22 -1.26
C TYR A 60 7.02 -9.79 -0.69
N ASN A 61 7.37 -8.82 -1.52
CA ASN A 61 7.28 -7.39 -1.24
C ASN A 61 6.15 -6.77 -2.05
N GLY A 62 5.36 -5.89 -1.40
CA GLY A 62 4.38 -5.05 -2.09
C GLY A 62 5.03 -3.80 -2.68
N LEU A 63 4.44 -3.31 -3.77
CA LEU A 63 4.72 -2.00 -4.36
C LEU A 63 3.43 -1.19 -4.38
N VAL A 64 3.46 -0.01 -3.75
CA VAL A 64 2.31 0.89 -3.60
C VAL A 64 2.58 2.19 -4.34
N ILE A 65 1.61 2.66 -5.12
CA ILE A 65 1.57 4.05 -5.60
C ILE A 65 0.63 4.82 -4.70
N ASP A 66 1.21 5.80 -4.02
CA ASP A 66 0.51 6.76 -3.19
C ASP A 66 0.03 7.90 -4.09
N VAL A 67 -1.30 7.95 -4.28
CA VAL A 67 -2.01 8.90 -5.13
C VAL A 67 -2.86 9.79 -4.22
N GLU A 68 -2.26 10.88 -3.74
CA GLU A 68 -2.92 11.83 -2.87
C GLU A 68 -2.53 13.29 -3.16
N GLY A 69 -3.30 14.21 -2.59
CA GLY A 69 -3.08 15.65 -2.71
C GLY A 69 -4.27 16.45 -2.17
N ASP A 70 -4.11 17.76 -2.06
CA ASP A 70 -5.15 18.64 -1.49
C ASP A 70 -6.15 19.16 -2.51
N SER A 71 -5.78 19.13 -3.80
CA SER A 71 -6.62 19.55 -4.92
C SER A 71 -6.22 18.83 -6.21
N CYS A 72 -7.11 18.85 -7.20
CA CYS A 72 -6.79 18.35 -8.53
C CYS A 72 -5.93 19.39 -9.26
N LEU A 73 -4.67 19.05 -9.54
CA LEU A 73 -3.71 19.98 -10.16
C LEU A 73 -3.80 19.99 -11.70
N VAL A 74 -4.48 19.00 -12.28
CA VAL A 74 -4.74 18.84 -13.71
C VAL A 74 -6.12 18.25 -13.91
N GLU A 75 -6.61 18.26 -15.15
CA GLU A 75 -7.86 17.59 -15.54
C GLU A 75 -7.90 16.13 -15.10
N VAL A 76 -9.08 15.70 -14.62
CA VAL A 76 -9.31 14.35 -14.07
C VAL A 76 -8.82 13.25 -15.02
N ASP A 77 -9.10 13.39 -16.31
CA ASP A 77 -8.73 12.42 -17.33
C ASP A 77 -7.20 12.38 -17.57
N THR A 78 -6.52 13.52 -17.48
CA THR A 78 -5.05 13.61 -17.54
C THR A 78 -4.40 12.98 -16.33
N MET A 79 -4.88 13.29 -15.12
CA MET A 79 -4.40 12.64 -13.89
C MET A 79 -4.57 11.12 -13.96
N SER A 80 -5.74 10.67 -14.40
CA SER A 80 -6.08 9.25 -14.55
C SER A 80 -5.15 8.52 -15.51
N ARG A 81 -4.87 9.11 -16.68
CA ARG A 81 -3.94 8.54 -17.65
C ARG A 81 -2.52 8.46 -17.10
N ASN A 82 -2.04 9.50 -16.40
CA ASN A 82 -0.68 9.52 -15.86
C ASN A 82 -0.50 8.47 -14.76
N VAL A 83 -1.45 8.38 -13.83
CA VAL A 83 -1.45 7.35 -12.77
C VAL A 83 -1.52 5.95 -13.38
N LEU A 84 -2.44 5.72 -14.34
CA LEU A 84 -2.55 4.43 -15.01
C LEU A 84 -1.28 4.07 -15.77
N SER A 85 -0.67 5.03 -16.48
CA SER A 85 0.57 4.80 -17.22
C SER A 85 1.71 4.37 -16.29
N LEU A 86 1.87 5.02 -15.13
CA LEU A 86 2.87 4.62 -14.14
C LEU A 86 2.61 3.20 -13.63
N ILE A 87 1.37 2.92 -13.23
CA ILE A 87 0.98 1.60 -12.71
C ILE A 87 1.23 0.51 -13.76
N THR A 88 0.81 0.72 -15.00
CA THR A 88 1.00 -0.26 -16.09
C THR A 88 2.47 -0.54 -16.35
N LEU A 89 3.33 0.48 -16.41
CA LEU A 89 4.78 0.30 -16.59
C LEU A 89 5.39 -0.57 -15.49
N LEU A 90 4.94 -0.39 -14.24
CA LEU A 90 5.44 -1.14 -13.09
C LEU A 90 4.89 -2.57 -13.06
N GLU A 91 3.61 -2.76 -13.36
CA GLU A 91 2.99 -4.08 -13.43
C GLU A 91 3.64 -4.93 -14.55
N GLU A 92 3.98 -4.32 -15.69
CA GLU A 92 4.74 -4.97 -16.76
C GLU A 92 6.17 -5.32 -16.32
N MET A 93 6.86 -4.41 -15.63
CA MET A 93 8.23 -4.61 -15.17
C MET A 93 8.37 -5.70 -14.10
N TYR A 94 7.39 -5.78 -13.18
CA TYR A 94 7.46 -6.67 -12.02
C TYR A 94 6.56 -7.90 -12.12
N ASN A 95 5.72 -7.98 -13.17
CA ASN A 95 4.72 -9.03 -13.35
C ASN A 95 3.89 -9.31 -12.09
N PHE A 96 3.51 -8.22 -11.40
CA PHE A 96 2.84 -8.26 -10.11
C PHE A 96 1.93 -7.04 -9.97
N PRO A 97 0.69 -7.18 -9.44
CA PRO A 97 -0.23 -6.06 -9.29
C PRO A 97 0.32 -5.01 -8.33
N VAL A 98 0.26 -3.75 -8.76
CA VAL A 98 0.65 -2.60 -7.95
C VAL A 98 -0.54 -2.17 -7.09
N PHE A 99 -0.26 -1.86 -5.83
CA PHE A 99 -1.25 -1.37 -4.86
C PHE A 99 -1.48 0.11 -5.08
N ILE A 100 -2.71 0.55 -4.84
CA ILE A 100 -3.06 1.98 -4.85
C ILE A 100 -3.33 2.39 -3.42
N TYR A 101 -2.59 3.39 -2.95
CA TYR A 101 -2.93 4.11 -1.73
C TYR A 101 -3.61 5.44 -2.08
N THR A 102 -4.71 5.75 -1.39
CA THR A 102 -5.39 7.05 -1.53
C THR A 102 -6.42 7.29 -0.43
N ARG A 103 -6.94 8.52 -0.37
CA ARG A 103 -8.12 8.92 0.43
C ARG A 103 -9.33 9.13 -0.46
N ALA A 104 -10.52 8.78 0.05
CA ALA A 104 -11.74 8.71 -0.75
C ALA A 104 -12.13 10.05 -1.41
N ASN A 105 -11.97 11.17 -0.70
CA ASN A 105 -12.28 12.51 -1.21
C ASN A 105 -11.38 12.90 -2.39
N TYR A 106 -10.06 12.71 -2.27
CA TYR A 106 -9.12 13.05 -3.33
C TYR A 106 -9.36 12.18 -4.57
N TRP A 107 -9.44 10.87 -4.39
CA TRP A 107 -9.62 9.95 -5.51
C TRP A 107 -10.92 10.21 -6.28
N ASN A 108 -12.04 10.39 -5.56
CA ASN A 108 -13.33 10.63 -6.20
C ASN A 108 -13.40 11.98 -6.92
N ALA A 109 -12.58 12.95 -6.52
CA ALA A 109 -12.52 14.27 -7.16
C ALA A 109 -11.54 14.31 -8.33
N CYS A 110 -10.39 13.64 -8.22
CA CYS A 110 -9.25 13.85 -9.12
C CYS A 110 -8.92 12.67 -10.04
N ILE A 111 -9.58 11.52 -9.87
CA ILE A 111 -9.43 10.34 -10.73
C ILE A 111 -10.76 10.01 -11.39
N ASN A 112 -10.69 9.56 -12.65
CA ASN A 112 -11.83 9.14 -13.44
C ASN A 112 -12.35 7.81 -12.89
N THR A 113 -13.25 7.89 -11.92
CA THR A 113 -13.79 6.72 -11.24
C THR A 113 -14.73 5.89 -12.11
N THR A 114 -14.99 6.27 -13.36
CA THR A 114 -15.82 5.47 -14.29
C THR A 114 -15.05 4.32 -14.94
N TRP A 115 -13.71 4.35 -14.88
CA TRP A 115 -12.85 3.29 -15.40
C TRP A 115 -12.77 2.09 -14.45
N ASN A 116 -13.93 1.56 -14.07
CA ASN A 116 -14.08 0.54 -13.01
C ASN A 116 -13.20 -0.69 -13.26
N ASN A 117 -13.26 -1.23 -14.48
CA ASN A 117 -12.51 -2.42 -14.88
C ASN A 117 -10.99 -2.20 -14.90
N VAL A 118 -10.54 -0.94 -14.90
CA VAL A 118 -9.14 -0.60 -14.74
C VAL A 118 -8.81 -0.60 -13.24
N TRP A 119 -9.47 0.22 -12.43
CA TRP A 119 -9.07 0.42 -11.04
C TRP A 119 -9.30 -0.81 -10.14
N LEU A 120 -10.42 -1.54 -10.33
CA LEU A 120 -10.75 -2.71 -9.50
C LEU A 120 -9.78 -3.89 -9.62
N LYS A 121 -8.89 -3.87 -10.62
CA LYS A 121 -7.81 -4.87 -10.76
C LYS A 121 -6.70 -4.69 -9.72
N ARG A 122 -6.62 -3.52 -9.09
CA ARG A 122 -5.55 -3.16 -8.16
C ARG A 122 -6.05 -3.22 -6.70
N PRO A 123 -5.26 -3.80 -5.79
CA PRO A 123 -5.57 -3.77 -4.37
C PRO A 123 -5.55 -2.35 -3.83
N LEU A 124 -6.54 -2.03 -3.01
CA LEU A 124 -6.69 -0.73 -2.37
C LEU A 124 -6.10 -0.74 -0.96
N TRP A 125 -5.24 0.23 -0.68
CA TRP A 125 -4.89 0.67 0.65
C TRP A 125 -5.54 2.03 0.89
N VAL A 126 -6.59 2.07 1.70
CA VAL A 126 -7.39 3.29 1.89
C VAL A 126 -6.96 4.05 3.13
N ALA A 127 -6.79 5.36 3.03
CA ALA A 127 -6.70 6.25 4.18
C ALA A 127 -8.08 6.74 4.61
N TYR A 128 -8.42 6.50 5.87
CA TYR A 128 -9.66 7.01 6.47
C TYR A 128 -9.51 7.10 8.00
N TYR A 129 -9.35 8.30 8.53
CA TYR A 129 -9.07 8.50 9.95
C TYR A 129 -10.35 8.75 10.74
N SER A 130 -10.72 7.82 11.61
CA SER A 130 -11.90 7.94 12.47
C SER A 130 -11.77 7.05 13.69
N ASP A 131 -11.92 7.63 14.88
CA ASP A 131 -11.80 6.91 16.16
C ASP A 131 -12.98 5.96 16.43
N THR A 132 -14.09 6.13 15.72
CA THR A 132 -15.34 5.37 15.96
C THR A 132 -15.75 4.49 14.78
N ALA A 133 -15.05 4.57 13.66
CA ALA A 133 -15.41 3.82 12.47
C ALA A 133 -15.14 2.32 12.66
N LYS A 134 -16.08 1.50 12.20
CA LYS A 134 -15.89 0.04 12.12
C LYS A 134 -15.40 -0.42 10.75
N GLN A 135 -15.50 0.44 9.73
CA GLN A 135 -15.05 0.19 8.37
C GLN A 135 -14.61 1.51 7.72
N PRO A 136 -13.67 1.47 6.76
CA PRO A 136 -13.25 2.67 6.05
C PRO A 136 -14.32 3.16 5.07
N VAL A 137 -14.37 4.47 4.85
CA VAL A 137 -15.06 5.03 3.67
C VAL A 137 -14.19 4.77 2.44
N LEU A 138 -14.73 4.01 1.49
CA LEU A 138 -13.99 3.63 0.28
C LEU A 138 -14.18 4.63 -0.86
N PRO A 139 -13.14 4.92 -1.66
CA PRO A 139 -13.28 5.57 -2.95
C PRO A 139 -14.05 4.70 -3.96
N LYS A 140 -14.68 5.34 -4.93
CA LYS A 140 -15.14 4.65 -6.15
C LYS A 140 -13.92 4.20 -6.96
N PRO A 141 -13.94 3.03 -7.62
CA PRO A 141 -15.07 2.08 -7.69
C PRO A 141 -15.11 1.07 -6.53
N TRP A 142 -14.10 1.00 -5.66
CA TRP A 142 -14.03 0.01 -4.57
C TRP A 142 -15.19 0.09 -3.59
N SER A 143 -15.81 1.26 -3.42
CA SER A 143 -17.05 1.42 -2.65
C SER A 143 -18.20 0.54 -3.12
N SER A 144 -18.26 0.22 -4.42
CA SER A 144 -19.32 -0.62 -4.98
C SER A 144 -19.10 -2.11 -4.72
N SER A 145 -17.85 -2.56 -4.60
CA SER A 145 -17.48 -3.94 -4.31
C SER A 145 -17.20 -4.20 -2.83
N GLY A 146 -17.00 -3.15 -2.03
CA GLY A 146 -16.58 -3.25 -0.62
C GLY A 146 -15.15 -3.75 -0.44
N THR A 147 -14.32 -3.75 -1.50
CA THR A 147 -13.00 -4.41 -1.49
C THR A 147 -11.87 -3.44 -1.12
N TRP A 148 -11.08 -3.82 -0.12
CA TRP A 148 -9.85 -3.14 0.29
C TRP A 148 -8.92 -4.14 0.97
N VAL A 149 -7.62 -3.85 0.98
CA VAL A 149 -6.58 -4.72 1.58
C VAL A 149 -6.06 -4.12 2.88
N LEU A 150 -5.68 -2.85 2.84
CA LEU A 150 -5.20 -2.12 4.00
C LEU A 150 -6.08 -0.90 4.26
N TRP A 151 -6.28 -0.58 5.53
CA TRP A 151 -6.96 0.64 5.95
C TRP A 151 -6.05 1.40 6.92
N GLN A 152 -5.47 2.51 6.46
CA GLN A 152 -4.76 3.43 7.34
C GLN A 152 -5.77 4.21 8.17
N TYR A 153 -5.82 3.88 9.46
CA TYR A 153 -6.83 4.40 10.39
C TYR A 153 -6.29 5.51 11.28
N SER A 154 -4.96 5.66 11.37
CA SER A 154 -4.32 6.72 12.14
C SER A 154 -3.03 7.19 11.48
N GLN A 155 -2.75 8.47 11.68
CA GLN A 155 -1.51 9.18 11.33
C GLN A 155 -0.83 9.83 12.55
N THR A 156 -1.36 9.59 13.75
CA THR A 156 -0.93 10.28 15.00
C THR A 156 -0.50 9.31 16.11
N CYS A 157 -0.43 8.02 15.82
CA CYS A 157 -0.06 7.03 16.81
C CYS A 157 1.40 7.19 17.26
N ARG A 158 1.70 6.66 18.46
CA ARG A 158 3.05 6.58 19.01
C ARG A 158 3.40 5.11 19.22
N MET A 159 4.57 4.71 18.72
CA MET A 159 5.04 3.33 18.84
C MET A 159 6.43 3.30 19.49
N PRO A 160 6.69 2.39 20.45
CA PRO A 160 8.02 2.17 20.97
C PRO A 160 9.02 1.93 19.84
N GLY A 161 10.16 2.63 19.87
CA GLY A 161 11.20 2.54 18.84
C GLY A 161 11.05 3.53 17.67
N ILE A 162 9.91 4.22 17.53
CA ILE A 162 9.70 5.25 16.50
C ILE A 162 9.58 6.62 17.16
N LYS A 163 10.44 7.56 16.76
CA LYS A 163 10.35 8.96 17.19
C LYS A 163 9.30 9.67 16.34
N GLY A 164 8.37 10.38 16.99
CA GLY A 164 7.32 11.13 16.29
C GLY A 164 6.01 10.35 16.18
N ASN A 165 5.09 10.87 15.36
CA ASN A 165 3.86 10.18 15.01
C ASN A 165 4.17 9.08 13.98
N VAL A 166 3.36 8.02 13.98
CA VAL A 166 3.44 6.94 13.01
C VAL A 166 2.07 6.61 12.46
N ASP A 167 2.04 6.25 11.18
CA ASP A 167 0.84 5.78 10.51
C ASP A 167 0.60 4.32 10.84
N LEU A 168 -0.63 4.00 11.24
CA LEU A 168 -1.05 2.63 11.50
C LEU A 168 -2.17 2.24 10.54
N SER A 169 -2.06 1.00 10.05
CA SER A 169 -3.08 0.41 9.18
C SER A 169 -3.62 -0.89 9.75
N TYR A 170 -4.87 -1.19 9.47
CA TYR A 170 -5.44 -2.51 9.63
C TYR A 170 -5.29 -3.31 8.34
N LEU A 171 -4.95 -4.60 8.46
CA LEU A 171 -5.19 -5.58 7.42
C LEU A 171 -6.67 -5.95 7.41
N ASN A 172 -7.27 -6.04 6.22
CA ASN A 172 -8.65 -6.51 6.09
C ASN A 172 -8.78 -7.90 6.75
N PRO A 173 -9.71 -8.09 7.69
CA PRO A 173 -9.83 -9.32 8.48
C PRO A 173 -10.16 -10.56 7.63
N ASN A 174 -10.74 -10.36 6.45
CA ASN A 174 -11.04 -11.42 5.51
C ASN A 174 -9.79 -11.90 4.75
N LEU A 175 -8.64 -11.23 4.92
CA LEU A 175 -7.36 -11.61 4.33
C LEU A 175 -6.48 -12.24 5.41
N THR A 176 -6.00 -13.45 5.15
CA THR A 176 -5.15 -14.17 6.12
C THR A 176 -3.67 -13.77 6.01
N ASP A 177 -3.23 -13.31 4.83
CA ASP A 177 -1.87 -12.87 4.50
C ASP A 177 -1.89 -11.95 3.25
N MET A 178 -0.96 -11.00 3.20
CA MET A 178 -0.63 -10.18 2.02
C MET A 178 -0.21 -11.03 0.80
N SER A 179 0.37 -12.22 1.00
CA SER A 179 0.77 -13.14 -0.08
C SER A 179 -0.39 -13.69 -0.93
N GLN A 180 -1.63 -13.54 -0.46
CA GLN A 180 -2.82 -13.92 -1.21
C GLN A 180 -3.18 -12.91 -2.31
N PHE A 181 -2.56 -11.73 -2.36
CA PHE A 181 -2.75 -10.78 -3.44
C PHE A 181 -1.60 -10.86 -4.45
N GLY A 182 -1.93 -11.26 -5.69
CA GLY A 182 -0.99 -11.50 -6.80
C GLY A 182 -1.01 -12.92 -7.35
N LYS A 183 -1.71 -13.85 -6.68
CA LYS A 183 -2.07 -15.17 -7.23
C LYS A 183 -3.59 -15.22 -7.37
N ASN A 184 -4.09 -15.64 -8.52
CA ASN A 184 -5.48 -16.10 -8.63
C ASN A 184 -5.64 -17.27 -7.65
N VAL A 185 -6.24 -17.04 -6.48
CA VAL A 185 -6.52 -18.13 -5.54
C VAL A 185 -8.03 -18.29 -5.40
N ALA A 186 -8.51 -19.36 -6.02
CA ALA A 186 -9.76 -20.00 -5.62
C ALA A 186 -9.62 -20.44 -4.16
N VAL A 187 -10.56 -19.99 -3.32
CA VAL A 187 -10.60 -20.35 -1.89
C VAL A 187 -10.77 -21.87 -1.78
N LYS A 188 -9.78 -22.56 -1.21
CA LYS A 188 -9.98 -23.88 -0.61
C LYS A 188 -9.82 -23.77 0.89
N SER A 189 -10.89 -24.13 1.59
CA SER A 189 -10.91 -24.33 3.03
C SER A 189 -10.09 -25.56 3.40
N THR A 190 -9.13 -25.44 4.30
CA THR A 190 -8.68 -26.59 5.11
C THR A 190 -8.38 -26.14 6.53
N SER A 191 -9.00 -26.85 7.46
CA SER A 191 -8.76 -26.87 8.90
C SER A 191 -7.50 -27.66 9.24
N SER A 192 -6.67 -27.17 10.17
CA SER A 192 -6.09 -27.97 11.26
C SER A 192 -5.10 -27.17 12.11
N ASN A 193 -5.23 -27.30 13.43
CA ASN A 193 -4.19 -27.00 14.42
C ASN A 193 -2.87 -27.71 14.09
N LEU A 194 -1.72 -27.10 14.44
CA LEU A 194 -0.70 -27.63 15.34
C LEU A 194 0.61 -26.80 15.33
N PHE A 195 1.17 -26.65 16.54
CA PHE A 195 2.56 -26.29 16.94
C PHE A 195 3.03 -24.81 17.08
N GLN A 196 3.25 -24.43 18.35
CA GLN A 196 4.29 -23.54 18.88
C GLN A 196 5.41 -24.42 19.53
N PRO A 197 6.60 -23.94 20.00
CA PRO A 197 6.92 -22.57 20.47
C PRO A 197 8.34 -21.98 20.18
N ALA A 198 8.49 -20.71 20.58
CA ALA A 198 9.68 -19.97 21.02
C ALA A 198 10.28 -18.88 20.08
N ASN A 199 10.20 -17.63 20.55
CA ASN A 199 10.96 -16.43 20.16
C ASN A 199 10.57 -15.60 18.91
N ILE A 200 9.28 -15.35 18.68
CA ILE A 200 8.85 -14.28 17.75
C ILE A 200 7.70 -13.48 18.38
N TYR A 201 8.00 -12.34 18.99
CA TYR A 201 7.02 -11.25 19.20
C TYR A 201 7.75 -9.91 19.29
N LEU A 202 7.94 -9.24 18.16
CA LEU A 202 7.99 -7.78 18.13
C LEU A 202 6.63 -7.29 17.62
N LEU A 203 5.69 -7.12 18.57
CA LEU A 203 4.39 -6.45 18.50
C LEU A 203 3.43 -6.84 17.35
N ILE A 204 3.00 -8.12 17.36
CA ILE A 204 1.62 -8.49 17.02
C ILE A 204 1.00 -8.98 18.33
N ASN A 205 0.37 -8.07 19.09
CA ASN A 205 -0.67 -8.35 20.09
C ASN A 205 -0.96 -7.08 20.90
N LEU A 206 -1.97 -6.32 20.48
CA LEU A 206 -2.76 -5.50 21.38
C LEU A 206 -4.24 -5.77 21.08
N LEU A 207 -4.83 -6.56 21.99
CA LEU A 207 -6.24 -6.54 22.41
C LEU A 207 -7.30 -6.82 21.34
N ASN A 208 -7.93 -8.01 21.39
CA ASN A 208 -9.35 -8.30 21.11
C ASN A 208 -10.07 -7.60 19.93
N SER A 209 -9.34 -7.05 18.96
CA SER A 209 -9.89 -6.36 17.82
C SER A 209 -9.84 -7.30 16.62
N MET A 210 -10.89 -7.29 15.81
CA MET A 210 -11.02 -8.10 14.60
C MET A 210 -9.89 -7.86 13.57
N TYR A 211 -8.95 -6.95 13.80
CA TYR A 211 -7.96 -6.51 12.82
C TYR A 211 -6.52 -6.77 13.27
N LYS A 212 -5.67 -7.27 12.36
CA LYS A 212 -4.21 -7.25 12.51
C LYS A 212 -3.73 -5.83 12.21
N THR A 213 -2.98 -5.22 13.13
CA THR A 213 -2.39 -3.87 12.92
C THR A 213 -1.02 -4.00 12.25
N LEU A 214 -0.81 -3.26 11.17
CA LEU A 214 0.45 -3.13 10.44
C LEU A 214 1.02 -1.73 10.65
N ILE A 215 2.30 -1.66 11.02
CA ILE A 215 3.06 -0.40 11.11
C ILE A 215 3.56 -0.07 9.72
N ILE A 216 3.30 1.16 9.28
CA ILE A 216 3.76 1.64 7.99
C ILE A 216 4.71 2.81 8.26
N MET A 217 5.98 2.56 7.96
CA MET A 217 7.05 3.55 7.91
C MET A 217 7.26 4.02 6.48
#